data_AF-A0A131YB31-F1
#
_entry.id   AF-A0A131YB31-F1
#
_cell.length_a   1.000
_cell.length_b   1.000
_cell.length_c   1.000
_cell.angle_alpha   90.00
_cell.angle_beta   90.00
_cell.angle_gamma   90.00
#
_symmetry.space_group_name_H-M   'P 1'
#
loop_
_entity.id
_entity.type
_entity.pdbx_description
1 polymer ?
#
loop_
_entity_poly.entity_id
_entity_poly.type
_entity_poly.pdbx_seq_one_letter_code
_entity_poly.pdbx_strand_id
1 'polypeptide(L)'
;IFKYAIVTALKRLFGEVGAAIQVDVLRYREHDRRAYLRTSIKNLVKVWSSLTLCTSYDGKPCTFRIFKVSCSLASLSVSSSHYEHKPVRQTTEID
;
A
#
# COMPACT_ATOMS: atom_id res chain seq x y z
N ILE A 1 11.76 1.31 -13.55
CA ILE A 1 10.66 2.25 -13.90
C ILE A 1 9.71 2.48 -12.71
N PHE A 2 9.03 1.46 -12.18
CA PHE A 2 8.05 1.64 -11.09
C PHE A 2 8.60 2.34 -9.83
N LYS A 3 9.78 1.93 -9.35
CA LYS A 3 10.44 2.58 -8.20
C LYS A 3 10.74 4.07 -8.45
N TYR A 4 11.12 4.42 -9.67
CA TYR A 4 11.41 5.81 -10.03
C TYR A 4 10.15 6.69 -10.02
N ALA A 5 8.99 6.14 -10.41
CA ALA A 5 7.71 6.83 -10.28
C ALA A 5 7.37 7.17 -8.82
N ILE A 6 7.64 6.25 -7.89
CA ILE A 6 7.46 6.49 -6.45
C ILE A 6 8.37 7.61 -5.96
N VAL A 7 9.67 7.54 -6.29
CA VAL A 7 10.65 8.57 -5.88
C VAL A 7 10.29 9.93 -6.48
N THR A 8 9.80 9.96 -7.72
CA THR A 8 9.36 11.19 -8.39
C THR A 8 8.11 11.76 -7.71
N ALA A 9 7.13 10.93 -7.34
CA ALA A 9 5.95 11.36 -6.59
C ALA A 9 6.34 11.97 -5.23
N LEU A 10 7.24 11.29 -4.51
CA LEU A 10 7.82 11.79 -3.25
C LEU A 10 8.55 13.12 -3.44
N LYS A 11 9.36 13.23 -4.50
CA LYS A 11 10.08 14.45 -4.84
C LYS A 11 9.15 15.61 -5.17
N ARG A 12 8.06 15.35 -5.90
CA ARG A 12 7.07 16.39 -6.26
C ARG A 12 6.35 16.96 -5.05
N LEU A 13 6.02 16.13 -4.06
CA LEU A 13 5.25 16.58 -2.89
C LEU A 13 6.13 17.13 -1.75
N PHE A 14 7.30 16.51 -1.52
CA PHE A 14 8.16 16.81 -0.36
C PHE A 14 9.58 17.27 -0.74
N GLY A 15 9.84 17.55 -2.03
CA GLY A 15 11.14 18.01 -2.52
C GLY A 15 12.23 16.95 -2.42
N GLU A 16 13.50 17.39 -2.39
CA GLU A 16 14.66 16.49 -2.30
C GLU A 16 14.66 15.65 -1.02
N VAL A 17 14.13 16.18 0.09
CA VAL A 17 13.96 15.45 1.35
C VAL A 17 13.00 14.27 1.17
N GLY A 18 11.94 14.47 0.39
CA GLY A 18 11.03 13.39 -0.03
C GLY A 18 11.73 12.34 -0.88
N ALA A 19 12.52 12.79 -1.86
CA ALA A 19 13.25 11.90 -2.76
C ALA A 19 14.27 11.00 -2.02
N ALA A 20 14.82 11.48 -0.90
CA ALA A 20 15.73 10.72 -0.04
C ALA A 20 15.02 9.66 0.84
N ILE A 21 13.69 9.65 0.91
CA ILE A 21 12.95 8.66 1.69
C ILE A 21 13.16 7.27 1.06
N GLN A 22 13.73 6.36 1.86
CA GLN A 22 13.91 4.98 1.44
C GLN A 22 12.56 4.25 1.38
N VAL A 23 12.24 3.76 0.18
CA VAL A 23 11.10 2.88 -0.08
C VAL A 23 11.61 1.68 -0.87
N ASP A 24 11.35 0.50 -0.32
CA ASP A 24 11.68 -0.76 -0.94
C ASP A 24 10.46 -1.34 -1.65
N VAL A 25 10.67 -1.88 -2.85
CA VAL A 25 9.66 -2.64 -3.58
C VAL A 25 9.95 -4.11 -3.34
N LEU A 26 9.18 -4.77 -2.47
CA LEU A 26 9.41 -6.17 -2.08
C LEU A 26 9.06 -7.14 -3.20
N ARG A 27 7.96 -6.87 -3.90
CA ARG A 27 7.49 -7.68 -5.03
C ARG A 27 6.67 -6.81 -5.95
N TYR A 28 6.96 -6.87 -7.25
CA TYR A 28 6.18 -6.22 -8.29
C TYR A 28 5.56 -7.30 -9.19
N ARG A 29 4.27 -7.18 -9.48
CA ARG A 29 3.53 -8.06 -10.38
C ARG A 29 3.14 -7.26 -11.61
N GLU A 30 3.70 -7.61 -12.75
CA GLU A 30 3.55 -6.85 -13.99
C GLU A 30 2.13 -6.98 -14.58
N HIS A 31 1.52 -8.17 -14.53
CA HIS A 31 0.18 -8.43 -15.08
C HIS A 31 -0.87 -7.45 -14.55
N ASP A 32 -0.90 -7.22 -13.24
CA ASP A 32 -1.86 -6.31 -12.57
C ASP A 32 -1.26 -4.95 -12.20
N ARG A 33 0.04 -4.75 -12.47
CA ARG A 33 0.82 -3.57 -12.01
C ARG A 33 0.71 -3.34 -10.49
N ARG A 34 0.68 -4.41 -9.69
CA ARG A 34 0.59 -4.33 -8.22
C ARG A 34 1.95 -4.52 -7.57
N ALA A 35 2.21 -3.79 -6.50
CA ALA A 35 3.45 -3.87 -5.76
C ALA A 35 3.23 -3.93 -4.25
N TYR A 36 4.15 -4.59 -3.55
CA TYR A 36 4.28 -4.48 -2.10
C TYR A 36 5.41 -3.50 -1.79
N LEU A 37 5.07 -2.44 -1.06
CA LEU A 37 6.01 -1.41 -0.66
C LEU A 37 6.34 -1.56 0.82
N ARG A 38 7.62 -1.42 1.15
CA ARG A 38 8.09 -1.34 2.54
C ARG A 38 8.74 0.02 2.76
N THR A 39 8.37 0.65 3.86
CA THR A 39 8.99 1.89 4.34
C THR A 39 8.98 1.92 5.87
N SER A 40 9.74 2.84 6.45
CA SER A 40 9.69 3.08 7.89
C SER A 40 8.36 3.70 8.28
N ILE A 41 7.83 3.33 9.45
CA ILE A 41 6.56 3.86 9.96
C ILE A 41 6.55 5.40 10.06
N LYS A 42 7.71 6.01 10.34
CA LYS A 42 7.89 7.47 10.38
C LYS A 42 7.61 8.15 9.05
N ASN A 43 7.81 7.44 7.94
CA ASN A 43 7.64 7.95 6.58
C ASN A 43 6.36 7.46 5.92
N LEU A 44 5.59 6.58 6.57
CA LEU A 44 4.40 5.94 6.00
C LEU A 44 3.40 6.99 5.48
N VAL A 45 3.11 8.01 6.28
CA VAL A 45 2.17 9.07 5.90
C VAL A 45 2.66 9.85 4.69
N LYS A 46 3.96 10.17 4.63
CA LYS A 46 4.57 10.89 3.49
C LYS A 46 4.53 10.06 2.21
N VAL A 47 4.83 8.77 2.30
CA VAL A 47 4.76 7.86 1.16
C VAL A 47 3.32 7.71 0.69
N TRP A 48 2.38 7.51 1.62
CA TRP A 48 0.98 7.31 1.27
C TRP A 48 0.34 8.55 0.65
N SER A 49 0.57 9.75 1.22
CA SER A 49 0.05 10.99 0.68
C SER A 49 0.65 11.31 -0.70
N SER A 50 1.96 11.12 -0.90
CA SER A 50 2.61 11.33 -2.19
C SER A 50 2.06 10.43 -3.29
N LEU A 51 1.79 9.16 -2.97
CA LEU A 51 1.24 8.22 -3.93
C LEU A 51 -0.22 8.53 -4.25
N THR A 52 -1.03 8.86 -3.24
CA THR A 52 -2.45 9.18 -3.41
C THR A 52 -2.66 10.45 -4.24
N LEU A 53 -1.79 11.46 -4.04
CA LEU A 53 -1.84 12.73 -4.78
C LEU A 53 -1.14 12.68 -6.15
N CYS A 54 -0.45 11.58 -6.47
CA CYS A 54 0.17 11.44 -7.76
C CYS A 54 -0.90 11.17 -8.84
N THR A 55 -1.06 12.11 -9.76
CA THR A 55 -2.05 12.07 -10.84
C THR A 55 -1.44 11.89 -12.23
N SER A 56 -0.12 12.07 -12.36
CA SER A 56 0.59 11.92 -13.62
C SER A 56 2.01 11.44 -13.41
N TYR A 57 2.49 10.65 -14.38
CA TYR A 57 3.89 10.25 -14.47
C TYR A 57 4.33 10.39 -15.93
N ASP A 58 5.44 11.10 -16.16
CA ASP A 58 6.01 11.33 -17.49
C ASP A 58 4.99 11.86 -18.53
N GLY A 59 4.22 12.88 -18.12
CA GLY A 59 3.18 13.49 -18.96
C GLY A 59 1.92 12.65 -19.17
N LYS A 60 1.91 11.38 -18.73
CA LYS A 60 0.76 10.48 -18.84
C LYS A 60 -0.06 10.47 -17.55
N PRO A 61 -1.40 10.52 -17.63
CA PRO A 61 -2.25 10.41 -16.45
C PRO A 61 -2.07 9.01 -15.83
N CYS A 62 -1.73 8.97 -14.55
CA CYS A 62 -1.50 7.74 -13.80
C CYS A 62 -1.80 7.99 -12.32
N THR A 63 -2.51 7.06 -11.69
CA THR A 63 -2.87 7.15 -10.28
C THR A 63 -2.42 5.91 -9.53
N PHE A 64 -2.00 6.09 -8.29
CA PHE A 64 -1.71 4.98 -7.39
C PHE A 64 -2.93 4.73 -6.50
N ARG A 65 -3.38 3.47 -6.46
CA ARG A 65 -4.41 3.03 -5.52
C ARG A 65 -3.81 2.15 -4.44
N ILE A 66 -3.98 2.56 -3.19
CA ILE A 66 -3.52 1.82 -2.02
C ILE A 66 -4.64 0.86 -1.59
N PHE A 67 -4.35 -0.44 -1.62
CA PHE A 67 -5.33 -1.48 -1.28
C PHE A 67 -5.34 -1.82 0.20
N LYS A 68 -4.15 -1.95 0.80
CA LYS A 68 -3.98 -2.37 2.19
C LYS A 68 -2.67 -1.85 2.74
N VAL A 69 -2.69 -1.49 4.02
CA VAL A 69 -1.51 -1.06 4.78
C VAL A 69 -1.48 -1.90 6.06
N SER A 70 -0.31 -2.42 6.42
CA SER A 70 -0.12 -3.16 7.67
C SER A 70 1.34 -3.10 8.10
N CYS A 71 1.58 -3.16 9.41
CA CYS A 71 2.92 -3.22 10.00
C CYS A 71 3.52 -4.64 9.96
N SER A 72 2.72 -5.67 9.63
CA SER A 72 3.17 -7.06 9.54
C SER A 72 2.86 -7.65 8.17
N LEU A 73 3.84 -8.33 7.57
CA LEU A 73 3.67 -8.99 6.28
C LEU A 73 2.65 -10.13 6.34
N ALA A 74 2.57 -10.85 7.47
CA ALA A 74 1.58 -11.90 7.67
C ALA A 74 0.16 -11.32 7.63
N SER A 75 -0.08 -10.25 8.39
CA SER A 75 -1.36 -9.53 8.37
C SER A 75 -1.66 -8.98 6.97
N LEU A 76 -0.66 -8.45 6.26
CA LEU A 76 -0.82 -7.95 4.89
C LEU A 76 -1.25 -9.04 3.90
N SER A 77 -0.72 -10.25 4.05
CA SER A 77 -1.01 -11.42 3.21
C SER A 77 -2.42 -11.96 3.39
N VAL A 78 -3.05 -11.76 4.56
CA VAL A 78 -4.42 -12.22 4.80
C VAL A 78 -5.39 -11.42 3.92
N SER A 79 -6.12 -12.11 3.05
CA SER A 79 -7.21 -11.50 2.27
C SER A 79 -8.49 -11.48 3.08
N SER A 80 -9.16 -10.32 3.16
CA SER A 80 -10.45 -10.21 3.84
C SER A 80 -11.53 -11.10 3.21
N SER A 81 -11.43 -11.38 1.90
CA SER A 81 -12.32 -12.31 1.19
C SER A 81 -12.27 -13.74 1.71
N HIS A 82 -11.21 -14.14 2.42
CA HIS A 82 -11.06 -15.48 3.01
C HIS A 82 -11.58 -15.56 4.46
N TYR A 83 -12.13 -14.47 5.00
CA TYR A 83 -12.67 -14.47 6.35
C TYR A 83 -14.11 -14.98 6.35
N GLU A 84 -14.31 -16.19 6.87
CA GLU A 84 -15.64 -16.74 7.13
C GLU A 84 -16.06 -16.43 8.56
N HIS A 85 -17.09 -15.60 8.72
CA HIS A 85 -17.69 -15.34 10.02
C HIS A 85 -18.53 -16.56 10.45
N LYS A 86 -17.98 -17.40 11.33
CA LYS A 86 -18.76 -18.47 11.97
C LYS A 86 -19.61 -17.84 13.07
N PRO A 87 -20.96 -17.82 12.96
CA PRO A 87 -21.80 -17.32 14.03
C PRO A 87 -21.59 -18.17 15.30
N VAL A 88 -21.50 -17.50 16.45
CA VAL A 88 -21.50 -18.14 17.76
C VAL A 88 -22.81 -18.92 17.88
N ARG A 89 -22.71 -20.24 18.07
CA ARG A 89 -23.88 -21.09 18.32
C ARG A 89 -24.55 -20.58 19.61
N GLN A 90 -25.77 -20.04 19.50
CA GLN A 90 -26.63 -19.89 20.66
C GLN A 90 -26.98 -21.29 21.15
N THR A 91 -26.43 -21.69 22.29
CA THR A 91 -26.91 -22.84 23.04
C THR A 91 -28.28 -22.47 23.59
N THR A 92 -29.36 -22.79 22.87
CA THR A 92 -30.68 -22.89 23.48
C THR A 92 -30.69 -24.18 24.27
N GLU A 93 -30.32 -24.08 25.55
CA GLU A 93 -30.75 -25.04 26.56
C GLU A 93 -32.28 -24.93 26.68
N ILE A 94 -32.97 -26.00 26.27
CA ILE A 94 -34.37 -26.25 26.64
C ILE A 94 -34.33 -27.61 27.33
N ASP A 95 -34.39 -27.58 28.66
CA ASP A 95 -34.87 -28.65 29.52
C ASP A 95 -36.00 -28.05 30.38
#